data_AF-A0A6B3CAF0-F1
#
_entry.id   AF-A0A6B3CAF0-F1
#
_cell.length_a   1.000
_cell.length_b   1.000
_cell.length_c   1.000
_cell.angle_alpha   90.00
_cell.angle_beta   90.00
_cell.angle_gamma   90.00
#
_symmetry.space_group_name_H-M   'P 1'
#
loop_
_entity.id
_entity.type
_entity.pdbx_description
1 polymer ?
#
loop_
_entity_poly.entity_id
_entity_poly.type
_entity_poly.pdbx_seq_one_letter_code
_entity_poly.pdbx_strand_id
1 'polypeptide(L)'
;ARHPGLHVYHYAPYEKTALRRLAARHGEGEAEVDALLREGVLVDLYAAVKAGVRTGQRSYSLKKLEPLYMATGRGDGVRRAADSIVEYAEAVAARDAGRLDEWSERVRAIEVYNHYDCDSTLGLRDWLLARLSEAGVAPS
;
A
#
# COMPACT_ATOMS: atom_id res chain seq x y z
N ALA A 1 -22.91 4.32 9.66
CA ALA A 1 -21.46 4.11 9.84
C ALA A 1 -20.83 5.32 10.54
N ARG A 2 -19.75 5.15 11.33
CA ARG A 2 -19.05 6.25 12.03
C ARG A 2 -18.26 7.16 11.07
N HIS A 3 -17.81 6.61 9.93
CA HIS A 3 -17.04 7.32 8.90
C HIS A 3 -17.63 7.01 7.51
N PRO A 4 -18.71 7.70 7.09
CA PRO A 4 -19.42 7.37 5.86
C PRO A 4 -18.63 7.66 4.56
N GLY A 5 -17.56 8.45 4.64
CA GLY A 5 -16.67 8.76 3.50
C GLY A 5 -15.31 8.04 3.55
N LEU A 6 -15.16 7.02 4.40
CA LEU A 6 -13.89 6.32 4.55
C LEU A 6 -13.53 5.56 3.27
N HIS A 7 -12.32 5.80 2.78
CA HIS A 7 -11.69 5.01 1.73
C HIS A 7 -10.31 4.55 2.20
N VAL A 8 -9.96 3.32 1.85
CA VAL A 8 -8.64 2.75 2.01
C VAL A 8 -8.04 2.59 0.62
N TYR A 9 -7.03 3.39 0.34
CA TYR A 9 -6.30 3.35 -0.92
C TYR A 9 -5.24 2.26 -0.87
N HIS A 10 -5.15 1.47 -1.91
CA HIS A 10 -4.14 0.43 -2.07
C HIS A 10 -3.59 0.46 -3.50
N TYR A 11 -2.50 -0.27 -3.72
CA TYR A 11 -1.81 -0.29 -5.01
C TYR A 11 -1.64 -1.72 -5.51
N ALA A 12 -2.46 -2.07 -6.52
CA ALA A 12 -2.56 -3.41 -7.11
C ALA A 12 -3.40 -4.39 -6.24
N PRO A 13 -3.72 -5.61 -6.72
CA PRO A 13 -4.82 -6.40 -6.18
C PRO A 13 -4.47 -7.22 -4.93
N TYR A 14 -3.26 -7.06 -4.36
CA TYR A 14 -2.75 -7.94 -3.31
C TYR A 14 -3.62 -7.91 -2.06
N GLU A 15 -3.99 -6.73 -1.60
CA GLU A 15 -4.72 -6.50 -0.34
C GLU A 15 -6.12 -7.12 -0.40
N LYS A 16 -6.86 -6.87 -1.48
CA LYS A 16 -8.19 -7.47 -1.71
C LYS A 16 -8.12 -9.00 -1.72
N THR A 17 -7.10 -9.54 -2.37
CA THR A 17 -6.88 -11.00 -2.44
C THR A 17 -6.49 -11.57 -1.09
N ALA A 18 -5.63 -10.89 -0.34
CA ALA A 18 -5.17 -11.30 0.98
C ALA A 18 -6.31 -11.30 1.99
N LEU A 19 -7.14 -10.24 2.02
CA LEU A 19 -8.30 -10.13 2.92
C LEU A 19 -9.30 -11.26 2.68
N ARG A 20 -9.69 -11.50 1.42
CA ARG A 20 -10.58 -12.61 1.06
C ARG A 20 -10.02 -13.96 1.46
N ARG A 21 -8.73 -14.18 1.19
CA ARG A 21 -8.05 -15.43 1.53
C ARG A 21 -8.01 -15.65 3.05
N LEU A 22 -7.75 -14.61 3.83
CA LEU A 22 -7.73 -14.70 5.29
C LEU A 22 -9.13 -14.99 5.85
N ALA A 23 -10.15 -14.27 5.39
CA ALA A 23 -11.52 -14.48 5.84
C ALA A 23 -11.99 -15.91 5.55
N ALA A 24 -11.82 -16.37 4.32
CA ALA A 24 -12.20 -17.74 3.92
C ALA A 24 -11.39 -18.82 4.66
N ARG A 25 -10.12 -18.55 4.98
CA ARG A 25 -9.26 -19.51 5.70
C ARG A 25 -9.70 -19.71 7.15
N HIS A 26 -10.15 -18.63 7.79
CA HIS A 26 -10.49 -18.64 9.21
C HIS A 26 -12.00 -18.74 9.47
N GLY A 27 -12.84 -18.59 8.45
CA GLY A 27 -14.31 -18.58 8.59
C GLY A 27 -14.83 -17.36 9.36
N GLU A 28 -14.03 -16.30 9.44
CA GLU A 28 -14.29 -15.09 10.21
C GLU A 28 -14.10 -13.86 9.32
N GLY A 29 -14.95 -12.84 9.49
CA GLY A 29 -14.78 -11.56 8.78
C GLY A 29 -15.26 -11.56 7.32
N GLU A 30 -15.91 -12.62 6.82
CA GLU A 30 -16.35 -12.70 5.42
C GLU A 30 -17.36 -11.62 5.06
N ALA A 31 -18.36 -11.38 5.92
CA ALA A 31 -19.39 -10.38 5.70
C ALA A 31 -18.80 -8.95 5.71
N GLU A 32 -17.83 -8.71 6.58
CA GLU A 32 -17.11 -7.45 6.69
C GLU A 32 -16.24 -7.19 5.46
N VAL A 33 -15.48 -8.19 5.00
CA VAL A 33 -14.68 -8.09 3.78
C VAL A 33 -15.58 -7.88 2.55
N ASP A 34 -16.71 -8.60 2.46
CA ASP A 34 -17.69 -8.40 1.40
C ASP A 34 -18.30 -6.98 1.43
N ALA A 35 -18.66 -6.47 2.61
CA ALA A 35 -19.16 -5.10 2.76
C ALA A 35 -18.13 -4.07 2.29
N LEU A 36 -16.86 -4.17 2.72
CA LEU A 36 -15.79 -3.27 2.28
C LEU A 36 -15.60 -3.25 0.76
N LEU A 37 -15.76 -4.40 0.11
CA LEU A 37 -15.63 -4.53 -1.33
C LEU A 37 -16.86 -4.00 -2.07
N ARG A 38 -18.07 -4.32 -1.60
CA ARG A 38 -19.33 -3.89 -2.20
C ARG A 38 -19.55 -2.39 -2.05
N GLU A 39 -19.17 -1.81 -0.91
CA GLU A 39 -19.32 -0.38 -0.62
C GLU A 39 -18.21 0.48 -1.26
N GLY A 40 -17.26 -0.12 -1.98
CA GLY A 40 -16.21 0.62 -2.68
C GLY A 40 -15.15 1.23 -1.76
N VAL A 41 -15.08 0.80 -0.49
CA VAL A 41 -14.11 1.33 0.50
C VAL A 41 -12.67 1.09 0.05
N LEU A 42 -12.38 -0.06 -0.57
CA LEU A 42 -11.04 -0.39 -1.06
C LEU A 42 -10.81 0.15 -2.49
N VAL A 43 -10.05 1.24 -2.61
CA VAL A 43 -9.79 1.93 -3.87
C VAL A 43 -8.42 1.52 -4.44
N ASP A 44 -8.42 0.97 -5.65
CA ASP A 44 -7.19 0.54 -6.33
C ASP A 44 -6.59 1.67 -7.17
N LEU A 45 -5.53 2.30 -6.66
CA LEU A 45 -4.84 3.37 -7.38
C LEU A 45 -4.03 2.85 -8.58
N TYR A 46 -3.65 1.56 -8.61
CA TYR A 46 -2.95 1.00 -9.76
C TYR A 46 -3.85 0.99 -10.99
N ALA A 47 -5.12 0.62 -10.81
CA ALA A 47 -6.11 0.66 -11.88
C ALA A 47 -6.31 2.10 -12.40
N ALA A 48 -6.44 3.08 -11.50
CA ALA A 48 -6.57 4.49 -11.86
C ALA A 48 -5.35 5.01 -12.64
N VAL A 49 -4.14 4.71 -12.16
CA VAL A 49 -2.89 5.06 -12.84
C VAL A 49 -2.82 4.45 -14.24
N LYS A 50 -3.13 3.15 -14.37
CA LYS A 50 -3.09 2.44 -15.66
C LYS A 50 -4.07 3.01 -16.69
N ALA A 51 -5.21 3.52 -16.23
CA ALA A 51 -6.23 4.12 -17.08
C ALA A 51 -5.91 5.58 -17.44
N GLY A 52 -5.37 6.37 -16.51
CA GLY A 52 -5.27 7.83 -16.63
C GLY A 52 -3.88 8.40 -16.83
N VAL A 53 -2.81 7.64 -16.58
CA VAL A 53 -1.43 8.17 -16.58
C VAL A 53 -0.61 7.54 -17.70
N ARG A 54 0.06 8.39 -18.49
CA ARG A 54 1.06 7.98 -19.48
C ARG A 54 2.43 8.41 -19.00
N THR A 55 3.39 7.48 -19.02
CA THR A 55 4.76 7.72 -18.56
C THR A 55 5.76 6.95 -19.42
N GLY A 56 6.98 7.49 -19.55
CA GLY A 56 8.12 6.82 -20.19
C GLY A 56 8.82 5.78 -19.31
N GLN A 57 8.35 5.58 -18.08
CA GLN A 57 8.89 4.57 -17.18
C GLN A 57 8.65 3.15 -17.73
N ARG A 58 9.61 2.25 -17.47
CA ARG A 58 9.53 0.85 -17.93
C ARG A 58 8.45 0.03 -17.22
N SER A 59 7.93 0.53 -16.10
CA SER A 59 6.84 -0.10 -15.36
C SER A 59 6.01 0.94 -14.61
N TYR A 60 4.80 0.54 -14.22
CA TYR A 60 3.92 1.28 -13.34
C TYR A 60 4.03 0.76 -11.90
N SER A 61 5.23 0.43 -11.41
CA SER A 61 5.37 0.18 -9.98
C SER A 61 5.34 1.51 -9.23
N LEU A 62 4.81 1.51 -8.00
CA LEU A 62 4.68 2.73 -7.19
C LEU A 62 6.01 3.50 -7.12
N LYS A 63 7.12 2.78 -6.84
CA LYS A 63 8.50 3.30 -6.81
C LYS A 63 8.93 4.03 -8.09
N LYS A 64 8.46 3.58 -9.26
CA LYS A 64 8.82 4.22 -10.54
C LYS A 64 8.00 5.47 -10.82
N LEU A 65 6.87 5.63 -10.14
CA LEU A 65 5.99 6.79 -10.27
C LEU A 65 6.27 7.84 -9.20
N GLU A 66 6.91 7.49 -8.09
CA GLU A 66 7.31 8.42 -7.00
C GLU A 66 7.90 9.75 -7.51
N PRO A 67 8.79 9.81 -8.53
CA PRO A 67 9.32 11.08 -9.02
C PRO A 67 8.28 12.07 -9.56
N LEU A 68 7.05 11.63 -9.85
CA LEU A 68 5.98 12.49 -10.35
C LEU A 68 5.26 13.26 -9.24
N TYR A 69 5.31 12.76 -8.01
CA TYR A 69 4.48 13.27 -6.90
C TYR A 69 5.21 13.39 -5.56
N MET A 70 6.37 12.76 -5.39
CA MET A 70 7.20 12.89 -4.19
C MET A 70 8.28 13.93 -4.42
N ALA A 71 8.26 15.02 -3.64
CA ALA A 71 9.22 16.12 -3.77
C ALA A 71 10.69 15.69 -3.57
N THR A 72 10.92 14.74 -2.66
CA THR A 72 12.27 14.25 -2.29
C THR A 72 12.55 12.83 -2.79
N GLY A 73 11.58 12.18 -3.43
CA GLY A 73 11.66 10.76 -3.80
C GLY A 73 11.84 9.83 -2.59
N ARG A 74 12.12 8.56 -2.86
CA ARG A 74 12.49 7.56 -1.85
C ARG A 74 13.99 7.65 -1.64
N GLY A 75 14.45 7.85 -0.41
CA GLY A 75 15.89 7.84 -0.11
C GLY A 75 16.55 6.50 -0.48
N ASP A 76 17.84 6.52 -0.82
CA ASP A 76 18.58 5.37 -1.37
C ASP A 76 18.68 4.11 -0.46
N GLY A 77 18.10 4.13 0.74
CA GLY A 77 18.13 3.02 1.71
C GLY A 77 16.89 2.14 1.78
N VAL A 78 15.85 2.40 0.98
CA VAL A 78 14.56 1.73 1.18
C VAL A 78 14.52 0.36 0.47
N ARG A 79 14.54 -0.71 1.28
CA ARG A 79 14.59 -2.14 0.89
C ARG A 79 13.53 -2.55 -0.15
N ARG A 80 13.75 -3.66 -0.87
CA ARG A 80 12.79 -4.15 -1.88
C ARG A 80 11.62 -4.86 -1.19
N ALA A 81 10.44 -4.82 -1.80
CA ALA A 81 9.24 -5.44 -1.23
C ALA A 81 9.33 -6.98 -1.10
N ALA A 82 10.14 -7.64 -1.94
CA ALA A 82 10.42 -9.07 -1.78
C ALA A 82 11.30 -9.36 -0.55
N ASP A 83 12.10 -8.37 -0.12
CA ASP A 83 12.95 -8.49 1.05
C ASP A 83 12.10 -8.44 2.33
N SER A 84 10.95 -7.74 2.35
CA SER A 84 10.19 -7.55 3.59
C SER A 84 9.60 -8.83 4.20
N ILE A 85 9.22 -9.82 3.38
CA ILE A 85 8.75 -11.12 3.86
C ILE A 85 9.90 -11.91 4.48
N VAL A 86 11.06 -11.91 3.84
CA VAL A 86 12.27 -12.58 4.35
C VAL A 86 12.74 -11.89 5.63
N GLU A 87 12.80 -10.57 5.65
CA GLU A 87 13.15 -9.75 6.81
C GLU A 87 12.21 -10.02 7.99
N TYR A 88 10.91 -10.18 7.75
CA TYR A 88 9.98 -10.54 8.81
C TYR A 88 10.20 -11.96 9.33
N ALA A 89 10.45 -12.93 8.44
CA ALA A 89 10.76 -14.30 8.84
C ALA A 89 12.06 -14.37 9.67
N GLU A 90 13.10 -13.63 9.25
CA GLU A 90 14.36 -13.50 9.98
C GLU A 90 14.17 -12.79 11.32
N ALA A 91 13.32 -11.76 11.38
CA ALA A 91 12.96 -11.12 12.63
C ALA A 91 12.33 -12.15 13.59
N VAL A 92 11.31 -12.89 13.14
CA VAL A 92 10.66 -13.92 13.97
C VAL A 92 11.67 -14.96 14.46
N ALA A 93 12.57 -15.41 13.60
CA ALA A 93 13.64 -16.34 14.00
C ALA A 93 14.60 -15.73 15.05
N ALA A 94 14.93 -14.44 14.95
CA ALA A 94 15.72 -13.74 15.95
C ALA A 94 15.01 -13.65 17.31
N ARG A 95 13.70 -13.33 17.29
CA ARG A 95 12.86 -13.33 18.50
C ARG A 95 12.83 -14.70 19.16
N ASP A 96 12.56 -15.75 18.38
CA ASP A 96 12.42 -17.12 18.89
C ASP A 96 13.74 -17.68 19.44
N ALA A 97 14.88 -17.16 18.96
CA ALA A 97 16.22 -17.46 19.47
C ALA A 97 16.67 -16.53 20.62
N GLY A 98 15.80 -15.66 21.14
CA GLY A 98 16.10 -14.74 22.24
C GLY A 98 16.96 -13.53 21.87
N ARG A 99 17.25 -13.29 20.59
CA ARG A 99 17.99 -12.13 20.08
C ARG A 99 17.06 -10.93 19.91
N LEU A 100 16.60 -10.38 21.04
CA LEU A 100 15.56 -9.35 21.07
C LEU A 100 15.98 -8.01 20.45
N ASP A 101 17.27 -7.66 20.51
CA ASP A 101 17.79 -6.45 19.88
C ASP A 101 17.68 -6.55 18.34
N GLU A 102 18.10 -7.68 17.76
CA GLU A 102 17.99 -7.95 16.32
C GLU A 102 16.52 -7.97 15.87
N TRP A 103 15.63 -8.62 16.64
CA TRP A 103 14.19 -8.58 16.39
C TRP A 103 13.67 -7.14 16.33
N SER A 104 14.03 -6.33 17.33
CA SER A 104 13.53 -4.96 17.46
C SER A 104 14.02 -4.07 16.33
N GLU A 105 15.29 -4.22 15.92
CA GLU A 105 15.86 -3.48 14.79
C GLU A 105 15.15 -3.83 13.47
N ARG A 106 14.95 -5.12 13.20
CA ARG A 106 14.30 -5.58 11.97
C ARG A 106 12.84 -5.16 11.88
N VAL A 107 12.08 -5.30 12.97
CA VAL A 107 10.67 -4.84 13.03
C VAL A 107 10.58 -3.34 12.80
N ARG A 108 11.48 -2.55 13.40
CA ARG A 108 11.53 -1.10 13.17
C ARG A 108 11.84 -0.78 11.70
N ALA A 109 12.75 -1.50 11.06
CA ALA A 109 13.04 -1.31 9.64
C ALA A 109 11.82 -1.61 8.75
N ILE A 110 11.06 -2.66 9.06
CA ILE A 110 9.81 -3.01 8.37
C ILE A 110 8.74 -1.91 8.59
N GLU A 111 8.61 -1.40 9.81
CA GLU A 111 7.69 -0.32 10.14
C GLU A 111 7.99 0.94 9.33
N VAL A 112 9.25 1.39 9.33
CA VAL A 112 9.69 2.57 8.55
C VAL A 112 9.42 2.38 7.06
N TYR A 113 9.69 1.19 6.53
CA TYR A 113 9.39 0.86 5.14
C TYR A 113 7.89 0.95 4.83
N ASN A 114 7.05 0.31 5.64
CA ASN A 114 5.60 0.28 5.43
C ASN A 114 4.96 1.67 5.61
N HIS A 115 5.47 2.47 6.54
CA HIS A 115 5.03 3.84 6.75
C HIS A 115 5.29 4.68 5.49
N TYR A 116 6.50 4.59 4.93
CA TYR A 116 6.84 5.28 3.68
C TYR A 116 5.95 4.82 2.51
N ASP A 117 5.66 3.53 2.38
CA ASP A 117 4.77 3.01 1.34
C ASP A 117 3.34 3.56 1.49
N CYS A 118 2.86 3.77 2.73
CA CYS A 118 1.58 4.45 3.00
C CYS A 118 1.63 5.93 2.58
N ASP A 119 2.69 6.65 2.96
CA ASP A 119 2.89 8.06 2.58
C ASP A 119 2.97 8.23 1.06
N SER A 120 3.69 7.34 0.37
CA SER A 120 3.79 7.32 -1.08
C SER A 120 2.44 7.03 -1.75
N THR A 121 1.65 6.12 -1.19
CA THR A 121 0.29 5.83 -1.69
C THR A 121 -0.64 7.04 -1.51
N LEU A 122 -0.54 7.74 -0.37
CA LEU A 122 -1.27 8.98 -0.12
C LEU A 122 -0.83 10.10 -1.07
N GLY A 123 0.47 10.29 -1.26
CA GLY A 123 1.01 11.27 -2.20
C GLY A 123 0.54 11.02 -3.65
N LEU A 124 0.49 9.75 -4.07
CA LEU A 124 -0.07 9.39 -5.38
C LEU A 124 -1.55 9.75 -5.49
N ARG A 125 -2.36 9.42 -4.46
CA ARG A 125 -3.79 9.77 -4.43
C ARG A 125 -3.97 11.28 -4.58
N ASP A 126 -3.29 12.07 -3.76
CA ASP A 126 -3.43 13.52 -3.75
C ASP A 126 -2.98 14.13 -5.08
N TRP A 127 -1.91 13.58 -5.66
CA TRP A 127 -1.44 13.99 -6.99
C TRP A 127 -2.46 13.68 -8.09
N LEU A 128 -3.08 12.49 -8.09
CA LEU A 128 -4.13 12.14 -9.05
C LEU A 128 -5.35 13.06 -8.92
N LEU A 129 -5.78 13.34 -7.69
CA LEU A 129 -6.90 14.27 -7.42
C LEU A 129 -6.59 15.68 -7.90
N ALA A 130 -5.37 16.16 -7.72
CA ALA A 130 -4.94 17.46 -8.26
C ALA A 130 -5.02 17.49 -9.80
N ARG A 131 -4.60 16.43 -10.50
CA ARG A 131 -4.73 16.33 -11.97
C ARG A 131 -6.19 16.34 -12.43
N LEU A 132 -7.07 15.65 -11.72
CA LEU A 132 -8.52 15.67 -12.02
C LEU A 132 -9.11 17.07 -11.83
N SER A 133 -8.74 17.75 -10.75
CA SER A 133 -9.18 19.12 -10.47
C SER A 133 -8.73 20.08 -11.57
N GLU A 134 -7.48 19.98 -12.04
CA GLU A 134 -6.98 20.79 -13.15
C GLU A 134 -7.73 20.54 -14.47
N ALA A 135 -8.21 19.32 -14.67
CA ALA A 135 -9.04 18.95 -15.82
C ALA A 135 -10.53 19.32 -15.64
N GLY A 136 -10.91 19.92 -14.51
CA GLY A 136 -12.31 20.27 -14.21
C GLY A 136 -13.19 19.04 -13.92
N VAL A 137 -12.59 17.91 -13.53
CA VAL A 137 -13.29 16.65 -13.22
C VAL A 137 -13.34 16.45 -11.71
N ALA A 138 -14.53 16.25 -11.17
CA ALA A 138 -14.69 15.85 -9.77
C ALA A 138 -14.55 14.32 -9.61
N PRO A 139 -13.86 13.84 -8.56
CA PRO A 139 -13.88 12.41 -8.22
C PRO A 139 -15.30 11.97 -7.84
N SER A 140 -15.70 10.78 -8.31
CA SER A 140 -16.98 10.14 -8.01
C SER A 140 -17.02 9.53 -6.62
#